data_AF-A0A6M0ARD7-F1
#
_entry.id   AF-A0A6M0ARD7-F1
#
_cell.length_a   1.000
_cell.length_b   1.000
_cell.length_c   1.000
_cell.angle_alpha   90.00
_cell.angle_beta   90.00
_cell.angle_gamma   90.00
#
_symmetry.space_group_name_H-M   'P 1'
#
loop_
_entity.id
_entity.type
_entity.pdbx_description
1 polymer ?
#
loop_
_entity_poly.entity_id
_entity_poly.type
_entity_poly.pdbx_seq_one_letter_code
_entity_poly.pdbx_strand_id
1 'polypeptide(L)'
;MAYGGKGKGVLIHTLTEGSGMPLANCTTPANGSEREQVLPLLDQVKLKTLKPGRPRKRLKVLAADKGYDSKEKRAALRKRGIRPQIPKRIWKTKKNRGRPIKMSVPRYQQERCFAWYQRKYRRLVVRWERQKVYFDAFIDLATIHLWIQRLLLVG
;
A
#
# COMPACT_ATOMS: atom_id res chain seq x y z
N MET A 1 -2.16 -13.08 19.92
CA MET A 1 -1.24 -12.54 18.90
C MET A 1 -0.59 -13.70 18.16
N ALA A 2 -0.67 -13.75 16.83
CA ALA A 2 -0.12 -14.88 16.06
C ALA A 2 1.41 -14.82 16.04
N TYR A 3 2.06 -15.83 16.65
CA TYR A 3 3.51 -15.98 16.63
C TYR A 3 3.97 -16.43 15.24
N GLY A 4 4.76 -15.59 14.57
CA GLY A 4 5.52 -16.00 13.38
C GLY A 4 6.70 -16.84 13.82
N GLY A 5 6.60 -18.18 13.69
CA GLY A 5 7.73 -19.08 13.91
C GLY A 5 8.87 -18.80 12.93
N LYS A 6 10.10 -19.17 13.30
CA LYS A 6 11.29 -19.15 12.41
C LYS A 6 10.94 -19.82 11.07
N GLY A 7 11.34 -19.22 9.95
CA GLY A 7 11.13 -19.74 8.60
C GLY A 7 9.79 -19.38 7.93
N LYS A 8 8.88 -18.67 8.62
CA LYS A 8 7.64 -18.18 7.99
C LYS A 8 7.88 -16.83 7.31
N GLY A 9 7.63 -16.78 5.99
CA GLY A 9 7.74 -15.55 5.21
C GLY A 9 6.83 -14.44 5.72
N VAL A 10 7.28 -13.20 5.57
CA VAL A 10 6.48 -11.99 5.86
C VAL A 10 6.25 -11.24 4.57
N LEU A 11 5.04 -10.73 4.44
CA LEU A 11 4.67 -9.85 3.35
C LEU A 11 4.52 -8.42 3.88
N ILE A 12 5.21 -7.49 3.24
CA ILE A 12 5.08 -6.05 3.48
C ILE A 12 4.05 -5.52 2.50
N HIS A 13 2.99 -4.91 3.02
CA HIS A 13 2.02 -4.18 2.24
C HIS A 13 2.27 -2.68 2.43
N THR A 14 2.51 -1.98 1.33
CA THR A 14 2.79 -0.54 1.36
C THR A 14 1.83 0.19 0.43
N LEU A 15 1.22 1.23 0.96
CA LEU A 15 0.48 2.22 0.18
C LEU A 15 1.42 3.38 -0.13
N THR A 16 1.52 3.75 -1.41
CA THR A 16 2.38 4.85 -1.86
C THR A 16 1.59 6.00 -2.46
N GLU A 17 2.18 7.19 -2.42
CA GLU A 17 1.74 8.36 -3.19
C GLU A 17 2.04 8.18 -4.69
N GLY A 18 1.47 9.02 -5.57
CA GLY A 18 1.71 8.98 -7.02
C GLY A 18 3.17 9.24 -7.44
N SER A 19 3.99 9.73 -6.53
CA SER A 19 5.45 9.87 -6.69
C SER A 19 6.21 8.59 -6.28
N GLY A 20 5.57 7.60 -5.66
CA GLY A 20 6.24 6.40 -5.12
C GLY A 20 6.74 6.54 -3.68
N MET A 21 6.42 7.64 -2.99
CA MET A 21 6.72 7.78 -1.56
C MET A 21 5.76 6.95 -0.70
N PRO A 22 6.25 6.20 0.30
CA PRO A 22 5.38 5.40 1.18
C PRO A 22 4.53 6.27 2.10
N LEU A 23 3.24 5.96 2.23
CA LEU A 23 2.26 6.68 3.07
C LEU A 23 1.83 5.88 4.29
N ALA A 24 1.61 4.57 4.13
CA ALA A 24 1.22 3.66 5.19
C ALA A 24 1.74 2.27 4.89
N ASN A 25 2.10 1.53 5.94
CA ASN A 25 2.65 0.18 5.85
C ASN A 25 1.93 -0.75 6.81
N CYS A 26 1.78 -2.01 6.41
CA CYS A 26 1.43 -3.07 7.32
C CYS A 26 2.14 -4.36 6.91
N THR A 27 2.38 -5.24 7.87
CA THR A 27 2.94 -6.56 7.59
C THR A 27 1.94 -7.64 7.91
N THR A 28 1.97 -8.72 7.12
CA THR A 28 1.19 -9.93 7.40
C THR A 28 2.08 -11.17 7.26
N PRO A 29 1.68 -12.32 7.82
CA PRO A 29 2.24 -13.60 7.40
C PRO A 29 2.07 -13.77 5.88
N ALA A 30 3.01 -14.47 5.23
CA ALA A 30 2.97 -14.71 3.78
C ALA A 30 1.73 -15.51 3.31
N ASN A 31 1.06 -16.22 4.21
CA ASN A 31 -0.15 -17.00 3.91
C ASN A 31 -1.44 -16.15 3.92
N GLY A 32 -1.35 -14.87 4.28
CA GLY A 32 -2.48 -13.97 4.39
C GLY A 32 -2.98 -13.46 3.03
N SER A 33 -4.27 -13.19 2.95
CA SER A 33 -4.89 -12.56 1.79
C SER A 33 -4.45 -11.10 1.69
N GLU A 34 -3.55 -10.79 0.75
CA GLU A 34 -3.10 -9.41 0.48
C GLU A 34 -4.27 -8.46 0.22
N ARG A 35 -5.32 -9.04 -0.36
CA ARG A 35 -6.54 -8.37 -0.71
C ARG A 35 -7.20 -7.68 0.48
N GLU A 36 -7.21 -8.33 1.64
CA GLU A 36 -7.87 -7.83 2.84
C GLU A 36 -7.15 -6.62 3.43
N GLN A 37 -5.87 -6.44 3.13
CA GLN A 37 -5.05 -5.36 3.69
C GLN A 37 -5.30 -3.99 3.02
N VAL A 38 -6.00 -3.94 1.88
CA VAL A 38 -6.26 -2.68 1.15
C VAL A 38 -7.06 -1.68 2.00
N LEU A 39 -8.16 -2.10 2.63
CA LEU A 39 -9.00 -1.19 3.41
C LEU A 39 -8.32 -0.76 4.73
N PRO A 40 -7.72 -1.67 5.52
CA PRO A 40 -6.92 -1.31 6.70
C PRO A 40 -5.80 -0.31 6.38
N LEU A 41 -5.05 -0.49 5.30
CA LEU A 41 -3.99 0.44 4.90
C LEU A 41 -4.54 1.83 4.57
N LEU A 42 -5.69 1.91 3.89
CA LEU A 42 -6.33 3.19 3.62
C LEU A 42 -6.80 3.88 4.89
N ASP A 43 -7.24 3.13 5.90
CA ASP A 43 -7.72 3.68 7.17
C ASP A 43 -6.58 4.23 8.04
N GLN A 44 -5.35 3.74 7.84
CA GLN A 44 -4.15 4.29 8.49
C GLN A 44 -3.75 5.67 7.93
N VAL A 45 -4.05 5.96 6.66
CA VAL A 45 -3.69 7.25 6.06
C VAL A 45 -4.58 8.36 6.59
N LYS A 46 -3.99 9.22 7.43
CA LYS A 46 -4.62 10.44 7.94
C LYS A 46 -3.92 11.67 7.34
N LEU A 47 -4.50 12.24 6.29
CA LEU A 47 -4.02 13.51 5.73
C LEU A 47 -4.40 14.67 6.66
N LYS A 48 -3.45 15.12 7.49
CA LYS A 48 -3.58 16.37 8.24
C LYS A 48 -3.30 17.53 7.28
N THR A 49 -4.34 18.27 6.91
CA THR A 49 -4.17 19.53 6.20
C THR A 49 -3.91 20.58 7.27
N LEU A 50 -2.69 21.08 7.40
CA LEU A 50 -2.28 22.11 8.38
C LEU A 50 -2.92 23.49 8.10
N LYS A 51 -4.12 23.51 7.50
CA LYS A 51 -4.90 24.69 7.15
C LYS A 51 -6.24 24.62 7.89
N PRO A 52 -6.79 25.77 8.34
CA PRO A 52 -8.15 25.84 8.86
C PRO A 52 -9.14 25.28 7.83
N GLY A 53 -10.07 24.42 8.26
CA GLY A 53 -11.07 23.78 7.40
C GLY A 53 -11.00 22.25 7.44
N ARG A 54 -11.99 21.58 6.80
CA ARG A 54 -12.06 20.11 6.77
C ARG A 54 -10.87 19.55 5.99
N PRO A 55 -9.94 18.78 6.62
CA PRO A 55 -8.80 18.22 5.91
C PRO A 55 -9.25 17.40 4.69
N ARG A 56 -8.48 17.42 3.60
CA ARG A 56 -8.76 16.55 2.44
C ARG A 56 -8.61 15.09 2.86
N LYS A 57 -9.71 14.45 3.26
CA LYS A 57 -9.74 13.04 3.71
C LYS A 57 -9.71 12.01 2.57
N ARG A 58 -9.84 12.44 1.31
CA ARG A 58 -10.13 11.53 0.19
C ARG A 58 -8.98 11.44 -0.80
N LEU A 59 -8.28 10.32 -0.75
CA LEU A 59 -7.56 9.79 -1.91
C LEU A 59 -8.55 9.69 -3.07
N LYS A 60 -8.36 10.46 -4.15
CA LYS A 60 -9.33 10.49 -5.26
C LYS A 60 -9.34 9.19 -6.05
N VAL A 61 -8.18 8.56 -6.15
CA VAL A 61 -7.92 7.41 -7.00
C VAL A 61 -7.02 6.44 -6.25
N LEU A 62 -7.33 5.15 -6.32
CA LEU A 62 -6.46 4.08 -5.86
C LEU A 62 -6.12 3.18 -7.03
N ALA A 63 -4.85 3.11 -7.39
CA ALA A 63 -4.34 2.14 -8.33
C ALA A 63 -3.81 0.91 -7.58
N ALA A 64 -4.13 -0.27 -8.09
CA ALA A 64 -3.60 -1.52 -7.59
C ALA A 64 -3.60 -2.56 -8.70
N ASP A 65 -2.85 -3.64 -8.49
CA ASP A 65 -2.72 -4.70 -9.46
C ASP A 65 -4.02 -5.47 -9.70
N LYS A 66 -4.09 -6.12 -10.86
CA LYS A 66 -5.19 -7.01 -11.25
C LYS A 66 -5.51 -8.05 -10.18
N GLY A 67 -4.50 -8.50 -9.45
CA GLY A 67 -4.63 -9.43 -8.32
C GLY A 67 -5.54 -8.91 -7.21
N TYR A 68 -5.72 -7.60 -7.05
CA TYR A 68 -6.54 -6.97 -6.02
C TYR A 68 -8.01 -6.80 -6.40
N ASP A 69 -8.39 -7.15 -7.64
CA ASP A 69 -9.75 -6.99 -8.17
C ASP A 69 -10.78 -7.82 -7.37
N SER A 70 -11.77 -7.13 -6.80
CA SER A 70 -12.93 -7.72 -6.13
C SER A 70 -14.11 -6.76 -6.22
N LYS A 71 -15.33 -7.29 -6.42
CA LYS A 71 -16.56 -6.50 -6.48
C LYS A 71 -16.82 -5.76 -5.17
N GLU A 72 -16.70 -6.46 -4.05
CA GLU A 72 -16.92 -5.93 -2.70
C GLU A 72 -15.97 -4.77 -2.39
N LYS A 73 -14.68 -4.94 -2.70
CA LYS A 73 -13.69 -3.88 -2.49
C LYS A 73 -13.94 -2.67 -3.38
N ARG A 74 -14.29 -2.87 -4.65
CA ARG A 74 -14.64 -1.75 -5.52
C ARG A 74 -15.86 -1.00 -4.99
N ALA A 75 -16.84 -1.69 -4.42
CA ALA A 75 -17.99 -1.06 -3.76
C ALA A 75 -17.55 -0.29 -2.50
N ALA A 76 -16.70 -0.88 -1.65
CA ALA A 76 -16.15 -0.22 -0.46
C ALA A 76 -15.34 1.04 -0.81
N LEU A 77 -14.48 0.98 -1.83
CA LEU A 77 -13.72 2.13 -2.32
C LEU A 77 -14.64 3.24 -2.84
N ARG A 78 -15.66 2.89 -3.64
CA ARG A 78 -16.64 3.87 -4.12
C ARG A 78 -17.45 4.49 -2.99
N LYS A 79 -17.85 3.72 -1.97
CA LYS A 79 -18.52 4.22 -0.76
C LYS A 79 -17.65 5.25 -0.02
N ARG A 80 -16.33 5.05 -0.03
CA ARG A 80 -15.35 6.02 0.51
C ARG A 80 -15.09 7.23 -0.39
N GLY A 81 -15.68 7.25 -1.60
CA GLY A 81 -15.45 8.29 -2.61
C GLY A 81 -14.13 8.15 -3.37
N ILE A 82 -13.52 6.97 -3.34
CA ILE A 82 -12.24 6.65 -3.98
C ILE A 82 -12.52 5.91 -5.29
N ARG A 83 -11.97 6.39 -6.40
CA ARG A 83 -12.09 5.71 -7.69
C ARG A 83 -11.11 4.53 -7.78
N PRO A 84 -11.57 3.27 -7.89
CA PRO A 84 -10.69 2.12 -8.05
C PRO A 84 -10.16 2.04 -9.49
N GLN A 85 -8.85 2.24 -9.64
CA GLN A 85 -8.11 2.06 -10.89
C GLN A 85 -7.38 0.71 -10.86
N ILE A 86 -8.18 -0.35 -10.73
CA ILE A 86 -7.71 -1.73 -10.67
C ILE A 86 -8.11 -2.42 -11.97
N PRO A 87 -7.19 -3.04 -12.73
CA PRO A 87 -7.56 -3.81 -13.91
C PRO A 87 -8.55 -4.92 -13.56
N LYS A 88 -9.59 -5.13 -14.37
CA LYS A 88 -10.56 -6.20 -14.13
C LYS A 88 -9.96 -7.55 -14.47
N ARG A 89 -10.27 -8.58 -13.67
CA ARG A 89 -9.96 -9.96 -14.04
C ARG A 89 -10.79 -10.35 -15.26
N ILE A 90 -10.11 -10.87 -16.30
CA ILE A 90 -10.76 -11.33 -17.52
C ILE A 90 -11.10 -12.80 -17.31
N TRP A 91 -12.37 -13.15 -17.48
CA TRP A 91 -12.86 -14.52 -17.41
C TRP A 91 -13.38 -14.91 -18.79
N LYS A 92 -13.02 -16.10 -19.28
CA LYS A 92 -13.49 -16.60 -20.59
C LYS A 92 -15.03 -16.64 -20.69
N THR A 93 -15.69 -16.89 -19.55
CA THR A 93 -17.16 -17.06 -19.45
C THR A 93 -17.94 -15.79 -19.16
N LYS A 94 -17.29 -14.65 -18.83
CA LYS A 94 -18.00 -13.43 -18.40
C LYS A 94 -17.39 -12.17 -19.00
N LYS A 95 -18.21 -11.42 -19.75
CA LYS A 95 -17.83 -10.10 -20.27
C LYS A 95 -17.69 -9.07 -19.14
N ASN A 96 -16.62 -8.31 -19.17
CA ASN A 96 -16.40 -7.21 -18.23
C ASN A 96 -17.43 -6.09 -18.47
N ARG A 97 -18.31 -5.84 -17.49
CA ARG A 97 -19.32 -4.77 -17.56
C ARG A 97 -18.78 -3.44 -17.05
N GLY A 98 -19.19 -2.32 -17.64
CA GLY A 98 -18.87 -0.94 -17.21
C GLY A 98 -17.61 -0.34 -17.86
N ARG A 99 -17.40 0.97 -17.68
CA ARG A 99 -16.39 1.77 -18.39
C ARG A 99 -14.97 1.19 -18.26
N PRO A 100 -14.21 1.05 -19.37
CA PRO A 100 -12.81 0.66 -19.31
C PRO A 100 -11.97 1.71 -18.59
N ILE A 101 -10.89 1.25 -17.96
CA ILE A 101 -9.90 2.10 -17.33
C ILE A 101 -9.00 2.65 -18.44
N LYS A 102 -9.10 3.96 -18.73
CA LYS A 102 -8.37 4.61 -19.82
C LYS A 102 -6.93 4.97 -19.47
N MET A 103 -6.69 5.34 -18.21
CA MET A 103 -5.36 5.64 -17.70
C MET A 103 -4.92 4.46 -16.84
N SER A 104 -3.68 3.99 -16.96
CA SER A 104 -3.06 3.07 -16.02
C SER A 104 -2.08 3.88 -15.17
N VAL A 105 -2.13 3.78 -13.85
CA VAL A 105 -1.00 4.27 -13.04
C VAL A 105 0.15 3.29 -13.29
N PRO A 106 1.37 3.76 -13.60
CA PRO A 106 2.50 2.87 -13.75
C PRO A 106 2.76 2.09 -12.45
N ARG A 107 3.23 0.85 -12.58
CA ARG A 107 3.65 0.02 -11.43
C ARG A 107 4.99 0.46 -10.85
N TYR A 108 5.77 1.17 -11.67
CA TYR A 108 7.12 1.62 -11.35
C TYR A 108 7.21 2.36 -10.01
N GLN A 109 6.21 3.16 -9.63
CA GLN A 109 6.21 3.87 -8.34
C GLN A 109 6.26 2.91 -7.15
N GLN A 110 5.45 1.85 -7.17
CA GLN A 110 5.42 0.82 -6.14
C GLN A 110 6.73 0.02 -6.15
N GLU A 111 7.16 -0.44 -7.32
CA GLU A 111 8.40 -1.20 -7.48
C GLU A 111 9.62 -0.42 -6.98
N ARG A 112 9.68 0.88 -7.29
CA ARG A 112 10.74 1.77 -6.79
C ARG A 112 10.72 1.91 -5.28
N CYS A 113 9.54 2.03 -4.66
CA CYS A 113 9.42 2.09 -3.20
C CYS A 113 10.00 0.82 -2.56
N PHE A 114 9.63 -0.36 -3.08
CA PHE A 114 10.19 -1.63 -2.59
C PHE A 114 11.69 -1.75 -2.86
N ALA A 115 12.18 -1.26 -4.00
CA ALA A 115 13.61 -1.21 -4.28
C ALA A 115 14.36 -0.34 -3.26
N TRP A 116 13.79 0.79 -2.82
CA TRP A 116 14.37 1.59 -1.74
C TRP A 116 14.39 0.85 -0.41
N TYR A 117 13.29 0.16 -0.06
CA TYR A 117 13.27 -0.66 1.15
C TYR A 117 14.35 -1.73 1.14
N GLN A 118 14.46 -2.48 0.05
CA GLN A 118 15.37 -3.62 -0.03
C GLN A 118 16.84 -3.21 -0.22
N ARG A 119 17.12 -2.18 -1.03
CA ARG A 119 18.49 -1.77 -1.34
C ARG A 119 19.11 -0.86 -0.29
N LYS A 120 18.37 0.12 0.24
CA LYS A 120 18.90 1.05 1.24
C LYS A 120 18.90 0.45 2.64
N TYR A 121 17.91 -0.36 2.98
CA TYR A 121 17.74 -0.89 4.33
C TYR A 121 17.84 -2.41 4.33
N ARG A 122 19.07 -2.92 4.38
CA ARG A 122 19.35 -4.38 4.43
C ARG A 122 18.58 -5.08 5.55
N ARG A 123 18.29 -4.37 6.66
CA ARG A 123 17.50 -4.91 7.77
C ARG A 123 16.07 -5.29 7.40
N LEU A 124 15.49 -4.68 6.37
CA LEU A 124 14.12 -4.98 5.91
C LEU A 124 14.06 -6.15 4.92
N VAL A 125 15.19 -6.59 4.37
CA VAL A 125 15.24 -7.68 3.39
C VAL A 125 14.92 -9.03 4.04
N VAL A 126 15.47 -9.27 5.22
CA VAL A 126 15.25 -10.50 5.99
C VAL A 126 14.76 -10.11 7.37
N ARG A 127 13.56 -10.58 7.73
CA ARG A 127 13.02 -10.43 9.07
C ARG A 127 13.70 -11.43 10.02
N TRP A 128 14.37 -10.90 11.03
CA TRP A 128 14.97 -11.69 12.13
C TRP A 128 14.15 -11.61 13.42
N GLU A 129 13.23 -10.65 13.49
CA GLU A 129 12.45 -10.30 14.66
C GLU A 129 11.38 -11.34 14.94
N ARG A 130 11.39 -11.92 16.14
CA ARG A 130 10.37 -12.88 16.56
C ARG A 130 8.98 -12.23 16.65
N GLN A 131 8.91 -10.98 17.12
CA GLN A 131 7.66 -10.23 17.21
C GLN A 131 7.46 -9.32 15.99
N LYS A 132 6.21 -9.25 15.52
CA LYS A 132 5.81 -8.42 14.38
C LYS A 132 6.05 -6.92 14.64
N VAL A 133 5.73 -6.46 15.85
CA VAL A 133 5.78 -5.05 16.24
C VAL A 133 7.15 -4.44 16.01
N TYR A 134 8.23 -5.17 16.31
CA TYR A 134 9.59 -4.68 16.09
C TYR A 134 9.93 -4.56 14.60
N PHE A 135 9.46 -5.49 13.78
CA PHE A 135 9.67 -5.42 12.34
C PHE A 135 8.87 -4.28 11.71
N ASP A 136 7.63 -4.06 12.14
CA ASP A 136 6.84 -2.90 11.73
C ASP A 136 7.56 -1.58 12.11
N ALA A 137 8.12 -1.49 13.31
CA ALA A 137 8.85 -0.31 13.76
C ALA A 137 10.06 -0.01 12.86
N PHE A 138 10.80 -1.02 12.39
CA PHE A 138 11.88 -0.81 11.43
C PHE A 138 11.37 -0.27 10.08
N ILE A 139 10.22 -0.73 9.61
CA ILE A 139 9.60 -0.22 8.38
C ILE A 139 9.17 1.24 8.56
N ASP A 140 8.62 1.58 9.73
CA ASP A 140 8.22 2.95 10.06
C ASP A 140 9.44 3.87 10.11
N LEU A 141 10.54 3.44 10.76
CA LEU A 141 11.81 4.18 10.77
C LEU A 141 12.35 4.42 9.35
N ALA A 142 12.35 3.40 8.49
CA ALA A 142 12.78 3.53 7.10
C ALA A 142 11.88 4.51 6.32
N THR A 143 10.58 4.48 6.59
CA THR A 143 9.58 5.37 5.98
C THR A 143 9.80 6.82 6.40
N ILE A 144 10.02 7.06 7.70
CA ILE A 144 10.37 8.39 8.24
C ILE A 144 11.64 8.90 7.58
N HIS A 145 12.69 8.08 7.53
CA HIS A 145 13.97 8.47 6.92
C HIS A 145 13.83 8.82 5.43
N LEU A 146 13.04 8.06 4.66
CA LEU A 146 12.75 8.40 3.26
C LEU A 146 12.05 9.76 3.12
N TRP A 147 11.10 10.07 3.99
CA TRP A 147 10.42 11.38 3.98
C TRP A 147 11.34 12.52 4.37
N ILE A 148 12.18 12.34 5.39
CA ILE A 148 13.17 13.35 5.80
C ILE A 148 14.12 13.65 4.64
N GLN A 149 14.68 12.62 3.99
CA GLN A 149 15.55 12.82 2.83
C GLN A 149 14.85 13.58 1.70
N ARG A 150 13.57 13.27 1.43
CA ARG A 150 12.81 14.00 0.42
C ARG A 150 12.58 15.45 0.79
N LEU A 151 12.29 15.75 2.06
CA LEU A 151 12.06 17.12 2.52
C LEU A 151 13.34 17.94 2.47
N LEU A 152 14.47 17.37 2.87
CA LEU A 152 15.78 18.05 2.87
C LEU A 152 16.37 18.27 1.47
N LEU A 153 16.01 17.43 0.49
CA LEU A 153 16.51 17.56 -0.90
C LEU A 153 15.62 18.45 -1.78
N VAL A 154 14.41 18.77 -1.33
CA VAL A 154 13.43 19.58 -2.07
C VAL A 154 13.25 20.97 -1.47
N GLY A 155 13.59 21.16 -0.18
CA GLY A 155 13.71 22.46 0.47
C GLY A 155 15.08 23.06 0.25
#